data_AF-A0A2N5ZCK8-F1
#
_entry.id   AF-A0A2N5ZCK8-F1
#
_cell.length_a   1.000
_cell.length_b   1.000
_cell.length_c   1.000
_cell.angle_alpha   90.00
_cell.angle_beta   90.00
_cell.angle_gamma   90.00
#
_symmetry.space_group_name_H-M   'P 1'
#
loop_
_entity.id
_entity.type
_entity.pdbx_description
1 polymer ?
#
loop_
_entity_poly.entity_id
_entity_poly.type
_entity_poly.pdbx_seq_one_letter_code
_entity_poly.pdbx_strand_id
1 'polypeptide(L)'
;MKKPFFIGIGTPRSGSTTISELLKKSKDVDVPYMKELHFFSNSYIFKKGKDWYESHFDSNPKLCSGEFTPSYFFHEKVPKRIYDYYHDDIKFIVCLRNPVKRAFSYYNHNFNRGLEKRSFNKAIKDEIEGKEKKINKRYIFQSLYSKHINRFFSYFNRKNFLFLIFEEDIVGEQKDLKMKLSSFLNILLEDDLKPIKRNQTSSSRFLFINKFIHEYNPIKKIGGFFLPSLKLRRKVMFFLSNLNRSNKKKEKKELDINTYNKLMELYFFDDISKTEKLISKDLSLWK
;
A
#
# COMPACT_ATOMS: atom_id res chain seq x y z
N MET A 1 -28.30 -3.80 -7.74
CA MET A 1 -27.35 -2.69 -7.95
C MET A 1 -25.96 -3.17 -7.56
N LYS A 2 -24.91 -2.77 -8.29
CA LYS A 2 -23.52 -3.11 -7.97
C LYS A 2 -23.18 -2.39 -6.65
N LYS A 3 -22.72 -3.13 -5.64
CA LYS A 3 -22.38 -2.58 -4.32
C LYS A 3 -21.25 -1.55 -4.45
N PRO A 4 -21.32 -0.38 -3.78
CA PRO A 4 -20.24 0.60 -3.80
C PRO A 4 -18.90 -0.06 -3.47
N PHE A 5 -17.87 0.28 -4.25
CA PHE A 5 -16.55 -0.32 -4.10
C PHE A 5 -15.49 0.74 -3.81
N PHE A 6 -14.55 0.43 -2.91
CA PHE A 6 -13.38 1.27 -2.68
C PHE A 6 -12.06 0.51 -2.85
N ILE A 7 -11.00 1.24 -3.19
CA ILE A 7 -9.64 0.70 -3.27
C ILE A 7 -8.68 1.64 -2.52
N GLY A 8 -8.04 1.10 -1.48
CA GLY A 8 -6.89 1.72 -0.85
C GLY A 8 -5.64 1.54 -1.69
N ILE A 9 -5.38 2.49 -2.59
CA ILE A 9 -4.34 2.36 -3.62
C ILE A 9 -2.95 2.75 -3.17
N GLY A 10 -2.80 3.47 -2.06
CA GLY A 10 -1.48 3.94 -1.64
C GLY A 10 -1.43 4.77 -0.37
N THR A 11 -0.22 5.15 0.06
CA THR A 11 1.08 4.64 -0.42
C THR A 11 1.65 3.60 0.56
N PRO A 12 2.55 2.70 0.12
CA PRO A 12 3.18 1.77 1.05
C PRO A 12 3.95 2.55 2.11
N ARG A 13 3.90 2.07 3.35
CA ARG A 13 4.58 2.68 4.52
C ARG A 13 3.96 3.99 5.02
N SER A 14 2.70 4.21 4.67
CA SER A 14 1.89 5.38 5.06
C SER A 14 0.59 4.95 5.76
N GLY A 15 0.61 3.92 6.61
CA GLY A 15 -0.55 3.60 7.46
C GLY A 15 -1.71 2.82 6.83
N SER A 16 -1.58 2.31 5.60
CA SER A 16 -2.65 1.54 4.95
C SER A 16 -3.16 0.32 5.74
N THR A 17 -2.30 -0.30 6.56
CA THR A 17 -2.74 -1.39 7.45
C THR A 17 -3.60 -0.85 8.59
N THR A 18 -3.29 0.30 9.17
CA THR A 18 -4.13 0.93 10.20
C THR A 18 -5.53 1.19 9.65
N ILE A 19 -5.62 1.80 8.46
CA ILE A 19 -6.90 2.08 7.80
C ILE A 19 -7.66 0.79 7.50
N SER A 20 -6.98 -0.21 6.93
CA SER A 20 -7.59 -1.50 6.60
C SER A 20 -8.12 -2.23 7.84
N GLU A 21 -7.38 -2.22 8.95
CA GLU A 21 -7.82 -2.85 10.21
C GLU A 21 -8.96 -2.07 10.86
N LEU A 22 -9.02 -0.75 10.70
CA LEU A 22 -10.14 0.06 11.16
C LEU A 22 -11.43 -0.31 10.40
N LEU A 23 -11.38 -0.32 9.07
CA LEU A 23 -12.52 -0.66 8.22
C LEU A 23 -12.97 -2.10 8.38
N LYS A 24 -12.04 -3.04 8.59
CA LYS A 24 -12.35 -4.46 8.82
C LYS A 24 -13.22 -4.72 10.05
N LYS A 25 -13.24 -3.80 11.02
CA LYS A 25 -14.08 -3.93 12.22
C LYS A 25 -15.51 -3.44 12.00
N SER A 26 -15.78 -2.72 10.92
CA SER A 26 -17.15 -2.29 10.59
C SER A 26 -17.98 -3.48 10.10
N LYS A 27 -19.23 -3.56 10.58
CA LYS A 27 -20.22 -4.52 10.07
C LYS A 27 -20.67 -4.16 8.65
N ASP A 28 -20.52 -2.90 8.25
CA ASP A 28 -20.96 -2.36 6.97
C ASP A 28 -19.95 -2.56 5.82
N VAL A 29 -18.73 -2.96 6.17
CA VAL A 29 -17.62 -3.07 5.21
C VAL A 29 -17.21 -4.51 5.00
N ASP A 30 -17.12 -4.90 3.74
CA ASP A 30 -16.52 -6.16 3.31
C ASP A 30 -15.11 -5.92 2.78
N VAL A 31 -14.13 -6.61 3.36
CA VAL A 31 -12.73 -6.57 2.94
C VAL A 31 -12.20 -8.00 2.86
N PRO A 32 -11.33 -8.31 1.89
CA PRO A 32 -10.82 -9.65 1.72
C PRO A 32 -10.03 -10.10 2.95
N TYR A 33 -10.14 -11.38 3.30
CA TYR A 33 -9.37 -11.97 4.40
C TYR A 33 -7.86 -11.73 4.25
N MET A 34 -7.35 -11.86 3.03
CA MET A 34 -5.96 -11.56 2.69
C MET A 34 -5.86 -10.13 2.15
N LYS A 35 -5.08 -9.28 2.84
CA LYS A 35 -4.74 -7.94 2.37
C LYS A 35 -3.82 -8.02 1.15
N GLU A 36 -3.90 -7.00 0.28
CA GLU A 36 -3.09 -6.82 -0.93
C GLU A 36 -3.32 -7.93 -1.97
N LEU A 37 -4.44 -7.85 -2.70
CA LEU A 37 -4.81 -8.84 -3.72
C LEU A 37 -3.89 -8.78 -4.95
N HIS A 38 -3.32 -7.61 -5.23
CA HIS A 38 -2.46 -7.36 -6.40
C HIS A 38 -3.10 -7.71 -7.75
N PHE A 39 -4.44 -7.75 -7.83
CA PHE A 39 -5.20 -8.08 -9.03
C PHE A 39 -4.89 -7.12 -10.18
N PHE A 40 -4.99 -5.81 -9.94
CA PHE A 40 -4.81 -4.81 -11.00
C PHE A 40 -3.35 -4.60 -11.39
N SER A 41 -2.38 -4.89 -10.52
CA SER A 41 -0.95 -4.69 -10.81
C SER A 41 -0.24 -5.91 -11.39
N ASN A 42 -0.63 -7.13 -11.01
CA ASN A 42 0.01 -8.35 -11.48
C ASN A 42 -0.74 -8.93 -12.68
N SER A 43 -0.13 -8.87 -13.88
CA SER A 43 -0.75 -9.35 -15.12
C SER A 43 -1.12 -10.84 -15.09
N TYR A 44 -0.39 -11.70 -14.37
CA TYR A 44 -0.77 -13.11 -14.23
C TYR A 44 -2.04 -13.27 -13.40
N ILE A 45 -2.18 -12.47 -12.33
CA ILE A 45 -3.38 -12.48 -11.49
C ILE A 45 -4.56 -11.84 -12.23
N PHE A 46 -4.34 -10.73 -12.92
CA PHE A 46 -5.37 -10.05 -13.72
C PHE A 46 -6.01 -10.95 -14.77
N LYS A 47 -5.21 -11.81 -15.43
CA LYS A 47 -5.69 -12.80 -16.41
C LYS A 47 -6.66 -13.84 -15.83
N LYS A 48 -6.73 -14.00 -14.51
CA LYS A 48 -7.71 -14.89 -13.87
C LYS A 48 -9.15 -14.36 -13.95
N GLY A 49 -9.32 -13.11 -14.39
CA GLY A 49 -10.62 -12.56 -14.71
C GLY A 49 -11.40 -12.14 -13.48
N LYS A 50 -12.65 -11.74 -13.75
CA LYS A 50 -13.46 -11.02 -12.79
C LYS A 50 -13.96 -11.88 -11.64
N ASP A 51 -14.38 -13.09 -11.95
CA ASP A 51 -14.88 -14.04 -10.97
C ASP A 51 -13.81 -14.39 -9.93
N TRP A 52 -12.55 -14.47 -10.37
CA TRP A 52 -11.44 -14.65 -9.44
C TRP A 52 -11.33 -13.48 -8.47
N TYR A 53 -11.44 -12.23 -8.94
CA TYR A 53 -11.35 -11.07 -8.07
C TYR A 53 -12.52 -11.00 -7.09
N GLU A 54 -13.74 -11.16 -7.59
CA GLU A 54 -14.97 -11.07 -6.81
C GLU A 54 -15.09 -12.21 -5.77
N SER A 55 -14.51 -13.39 -6.03
CA SER A 55 -14.45 -14.51 -5.07
C SER A 55 -13.71 -14.22 -3.75
N HIS A 56 -13.06 -13.06 -3.62
CA HIS A 56 -12.40 -12.63 -2.37
C HIS A 56 -13.31 -11.85 -1.43
N PHE A 57 -14.51 -11.51 -1.88
CA PHE A 57 -15.51 -10.72 -1.18
C PHE A 57 -16.66 -11.62 -0.77
N ASP A 58 -17.25 -11.33 0.37
CA ASP A 58 -18.40 -12.08 0.86
C ASP A 58 -19.64 -11.75 0.02
N SER A 59 -20.45 -12.76 -0.28
CA SER A 59 -21.75 -12.57 -0.96
C SER A 59 -22.80 -11.94 -0.06
N ASN A 60 -22.53 -11.80 1.24
CA ASN A 60 -23.46 -11.22 2.20
C ASN A 60 -23.65 -9.71 1.94
N PRO A 61 -24.89 -9.21 2.11
CA PRO A 61 -25.18 -7.80 1.91
C PRO A 61 -24.47 -6.99 3.01
N LYS A 62 -23.44 -6.24 2.61
CA LYS A 62 -22.90 -5.13 3.39
C LYS A 62 -23.02 -3.85 2.56
N LEU A 63 -22.87 -2.68 3.17
CA LEU A 63 -23.03 -1.39 2.50
C LEU A 63 -21.91 -1.12 1.48
N CYS A 64 -20.68 -1.56 1.75
CA CYS A 64 -19.54 -1.30 0.88
C CYS A 64 -18.52 -2.44 0.88
N SER A 65 -17.84 -2.66 -0.25
CA SER A 65 -16.74 -3.64 -0.38
C SER A 65 -15.47 -2.92 -0.80
N GLY A 66 -14.31 -3.44 -0.43
CA GLY A 66 -13.08 -2.89 -0.96
C GLY A 66 -11.82 -3.65 -0.58
N GLU A 67 -10.72 -3.28 -1.22
CA GLU A 67 -9.41 -3.85 -0.91
C GLU A 67 -8.37 -2.77 -0.61
N PHE A 68 -7.23 -3.20 -0.06
CA PHE A 68 -6.06 -2.36 0.06
C PHE A 68 -4.91 -3.05 -0.67
N THR A 69 -4.42 -2.44 -1.75
CA THR A 69 -3.13 -2.78 -2.37
C THR A 69 -2.35 -1.48 -2.58
N PRO A 70 -1.54 -1.04 -1.59
CA PRO A 70 -0.87 0.25 -1.62
C PRO A 70 0.13 0.45 -2.76
N SER A 71 0.57 -0.63 -3.41
CA SER A 71 1.48 -0.52 -4.57
C SER A 71 0.77 -0.08 -5.84
N TYR A 72 -0.56 -0.18 -5.90
CA TYR A 72 -1.35 0.25 -7.07
C TYR A 72 -1.07 1.69 -7.49
N PHE A 73 -0.83 2.58 -6.52
CA PHE A 73 -0.57 4.00 -6.73
C PHE A 73 0.50 4.30 -7.80
N PHE A 74 1.57 3.50 -7.84
CA PHE A 74 2.70 3.75 -8.74
C PHE A 74 2.77 2.82 -9.96
N HIS A 75 1.84 1.87 -10.10
CA HIS A 75 1.81 0.96 -11.25
C HIS A 75 1.03 1.58 -12.42
N GLU A 76 1.71 1.76 -13.55
CA GLU A 76 1.18 2.50 -14.70
C GLU A 76 -0.11 1.90 -15.31
N LYS A 77 -0.24 0.58 -15.31
CA LYS A 77 -1.40 -0.12 -15.89
C LYS A 77 -2.63 -0.11 -15.00
N VAL A 78 -2.48 0.24 -13.72
CA VAL A 78 -3.53 0.07 -12.71
C VAL A 78 -4.72 1.02 -12.93
N PRO A 79 -4.54 2.34 -13.12
CA PRO A 79 -5.67 3.25 -13.31
C PRO A 79 -6.61 2.81 -14.43
N LYS A 80 -6.05 2.51 -15.62
CA LYS A 80 -6.84 2.01 -16.75
C LYS A 80 -7.59 0.72 -16.41
N ARG A 81 -6.92 -0.27 -15.82
CA ARG A 81 -7.56 -1.55 -15.50
C ARG A 81 -8.67 -1.40 -14.46
N ILE A 82 -8.56 -0.47 -13.52
CA ILE A 82 -9.63 -0.18 -12.56
C ILE A 82 -10.78 0.54 -13.29
N TYR A 83 -10.47 1.48 -14.17
CA TYR A 83 -11.47 2.23 -14.94
C TYR A 83 -12.28 1.31 -15.86
N ASP A 84 -11.63 0.39 -16.56
CA ASP A 84 -12.29 -0.61 -17.40
C ASP A 84 -13.26 -1.51 -16.59
N TYR A 85 -13.12 -1.56 -15.27
CA TYR A 85 -13.82 -2.48 -14.38
C TYR A 85 -14.96 -1.84 -13.56
N TYR A 86 -14.73 -0.61 -13.11
CA TYR A 86 -15.63 0.14 -12.25
C TYR A 86 -16.07 1.48 -12.84
N HIS A 87 -15.46 1.93 -13.94
CA HIS A 87 -15.66 3.28 -14.49
C HIS A 87 -15.50 4.34 -13.39
N ASP A 88 -16.38 5.33 -13.33
CA ASP A 88 -16.35 6.39 -12.29
C ASP A 88 -17.02 5.96 -10.97
N ASP A 89 -17.60 4.75 -10.89
CA ASP A 89 -18.29 4.23 -9.69
C ASP A 89 -17.31 3.50 -8.76
N ILE A 90 -16.27 4.22 -8.36
CA ILE A 90 -15.21 3.72 -7.47
C ILE A 90 -14.73 4.83 -6.54
N LYS A 91 -14.41 4.46 -5.30
CA LYS A 91 -13.76 5.35 -4.33
C LYS A 91 -12.32 4.94 -4.08
N PHE A 92 -11.42 5.90 -3.92
CA PHE A 92 -10.00 5.69 -3.67
C PHE A 92 -9.61 6.29 -2.33
N ILE A 93 -8.90 5.50 -1.53
CA ILE A 93 -8.28 5.99 -0.30
C ILE A 93 -6.78 6.03 -0.51
N VAL A 94 -6.19 7.22 -0.33
CA VAL A 94 -4.77 7.46 -0.53
C VAL A 94 -4.19 8.12 0.72
N CYS A 95 -3.34 7.41 1.46
CA CYS A 95 -2.58 8.01 2.55
C CYS A 95 -1.16 8.32 2.10
N LEU A 96 -0.83 9.60 2.10
CA LEU A 96 0.48 10.15 1.77
C LEU A 96 1.26 10.37 3.07
N ARG A 97 2.59 10.45 2.96
CA ARG A 97 3.51 10.64 4.08
C ARG A 97 4.63 11.56 3.60
N ASN A 98 5.39 12.22 4.48
CA ASN A 98 6.59 12.93 4.01
C ASN A 98 7.42 12.01 3.07
N PRO A 99 7.70 12.45 1.83
CA PRO A 99 8.15 11.56 0.76
C PRO A 99 9.54 10.94 1.04
N VAL A 100 10.42 11.67 1.72
CA VAL A 100 11.73 11.15 2.16
C VAL A 100 11.54 10.11 3.27
N LYS A 101 10.74 10.42 4.31
CA LYS A 101 10.46 9.47 5.40
C LYS A 101 9.77 8.20 4.86
N ARG A 102 8.90 8.31 3.85
CA ARG A 102 8.27 7.17 3.18
C ARG A 102 9.29 6.34 2.39
N ALA A 103 10.12 6.97 1.58
CA ALA A 103 11.19 6.31 0.81
C ALA A 103 12.11 5.50 1.72
N PHE A 104 12.62 6.13 2.78
CA PHE A 104 13.50 5.48 3.74
C PHE A 104 12.80 4.37 4.53
N SER A 105 11.53 4.56 4.91
CA SER A 105 10.74 3.50 5.56
C SER A 105 10.56 2.28 4.66
N TYR A 106 10.37 2.48 3.35
CA TYR A 106 10.21 1.40 2.40
C TYR A 106 11.55 0.71 2.08
N TYR A 107 12.64 1.47 2.01
CA TYR A 107 14.00 0.93 1.97
C TYR A 107 14.26 -0.01 3.16
N ASN A 108 14.03 0.46 4.39
CA ASN A 108 14.24 -0.35 5.59
C ASN A 108 13.36 -1.59 5.61
N HIS A 109 12.12 -1.50 5.12
CA HIS A 109 11.23 -2.65 4.95
C HIS A 109 11.84 -3.72 4.03
N ASN A 110 12.35 -3.32 2.86
CA ASN A 110 12.99 -4.24 1.91
C ASN A 110 14.32 -4.78 2.45
N PHE A 111 15.14 -3.94 3.08
CA PHE A 111 16.43 -4.30 3.67
C PHE A 111 16.25 -5.34 4.79
N ASN A 112 15.33 -5.10 5.73
CA ASN A 112 15.01 -6.03 6.82
C ASN A 112 14.46 -7.37 6.35
N ARG A 113 13.95 -7.42 5.11
CA ARG A 113 13.40 -8.59 4.45
C ARG A 113 14.41 -9.30 3.54
N GLY A 114 15.64 -8.77 3.44
CA GLY A 114 16.69 -9.29 2.56
C GLY A 114 16.45 -9.05 1.07
N LEU A 115 15.43 -8.24 0.73
CA LEU A 115 15.10 -7.89 -0.65
C LEU A 115 16.00 -6.76 -1.15
N GLU A 116 16.50 -5.91 -0.25
CA GLU A 116 17.53 -4.91 -0.53
C GLU A 116 18.81 -5.28 0.23
N LYS A 117 19.95 -5.15 -0.45
CA LYS A 117 21.28 -5.45 0.10
C LYS A 117 22.20 -4.23 0.09
N ARG A 118 21.89 -3.23 -0.74
CA ARG A 118 22.66 -1.99 -0.85
C ARG A 118 22.40 -1.09 0.35
N SER A 119 23.33 -0.17 0.61
CA SER A 119 23.05 0.98 1.48
C SER A 119 21.95 1.86 0.86
N PHE A 120 21.28 2.68 1.67
CA PHE A 120 20.24 3.58 1.18
C PHE A 120 20.77 4.50 0.08
N ASN A 121 21.90 5.16 0.32
CA ASN A 121 22.53 6.07 -0.65
C ASN A 121 22.91 5.37 -1.97
N LYS A 122 23.41 4.13 -1.91
CA LYS A 122 23.72 3.36 -3.12
C LYS A 122 22.45 2.95 -3.87
N ALA A 123 21.40 2.56 -3.16
CA ALA A 123 20.12 2.22 -3.78
C ALA A 123 19.49 3.42 -4.49
N ILE A 124 19.51 4.61 -3.88
CA ILE A 124 19.07 5.86 -4.53
C ILE A 124 19.94 6.17 -5.75
N LYS A 125 21.27 6.11 -5.62
CA LYS A 125 22.19 6.37 -6.74
C LYS A 125 21.89 5.46 -7.94
N ASP A 126 21.75 4.15 -7.70
CA ASP A 126 21.43 3.19 -8.76
C ASP A 126 20.04 3.43 -9.39
N GLU A 127 19.06 3.90 -8.61
CA GLU A 127 17.76 4.29 -9.13
C GLU A 127 17.84 5.49 -10.07
N ILE A 128 18.55 6.55 -9.66
CA ILE A 128 18.70 7.78 -10.44
C ILE A 128 19.54 7.55 -11.70
N GLU A 129 20.60 6.75 -11.61
CA GLU A 129 21.41 6.31 -12.76
C GLU A 129 20.66 5.32 -13.68
N GLY A 130 19.40 4.96 -13.36
CA GLY A 130 18.59 4.05 -14.15
C GLY A 130 19.05 2.60 -14.14
N LYS A 131 19.98 2.23 -13.23
CA LYS A 131 20.49 0.87 -13.03
C LYS A 131 19.47 -0.03 -12.33
N GLU A 132 18.63 0.53 -11.46
CA GLU A 132 17.53 -0.21 -10.85
C GLU A 132 16.26 -0.20 -11.71
N LYS A 133 15.93 -1.35 -12.31
CA LYS A 133 14.74 -1.53 -13.13
C LYS A 133 13.52 -2.01 -12.36
N LYS A 134 13.70 -2.65 -11.20
CA LYS A 134 12.60 -3.23 -10.43
C LYS A 134 11.86 -2.12 -9.68
N ILE A 135 10.60 -1.91 -10.05
CA ILE A 135 9.76 -0.85 -9.48
C ILE A 135 9.70 -0.89 -7.94
N ASN A 136 9.69 -2.08 -7.33
CA ASN A 136 9.66 -2.27 -5.88
C ASN A 136 10.98 -1.90 -5.16
N LYS A 137 12.02 -1.51 -5.91
CA LYS A 137 13.31 -1.00 -5.39
C LYS A 137 13.61 0.43 -5.83
N ARG A 138 12.63 1.09 -6.44
CA ARG A 138 12.69 2.51 -6.83
C ARG A 138 12.00 3.34 -5.76
N TYR A 139 12.79 3.85 -4.82
CA TYR A 139 12.33 4.53 -3.61
C TYR A 139 11.95 5.99 -3.86
N ILE A 140 12.70 6.72 -4.70
CA ILE A 140 12.38 8.11 -5.08
C ILE A 140 11.15 8.12 -5.97
N PHE A 141 11.14 7.32 -7.04
CA PHE A 141 10.05 7.23 -8.01
C PHE A 141 8.70 7.03 -7.33
N GLN A 142 8.61 6.08 -6.39
CA GLN A 142 7.37 5.79 -5.67
C GLN A 142 6.93 6.90 -4.70
N SER A 143 7.84 7.81 -4.35
CA SER A 143 7.59 8.97 -3.50
C SER A 143 7.26 10.25 -4.29
N LEU A 144 7.35 10.23 -5.63
CA LEU A 144 6.94 11.35 -6.50
C LEU A 144 5.43 11.32 -6.70
N TYR A 145 4.70 11.90 -5.76
CA TYR A 145 3.26 11.76 -5.64
C TYR A 145 2.51 12.46 -6.76
N SER A 146 2.91 13.67 -7.16
CA SER A 146 2.24 14.43 -8.20
C SER A 146 2.09 13.64 -9.50
N LYS A 147 3.15 12.94 -9.91
CA LYS A 147 3.18 12.08 -11.11
C LYS A 147 2.15 10.96 -11.03
N HIS A 148 2.02 10.33 -9.87
CA HIS A 148 1.12 9.20 -9.68
C HIS A 148 -0.33 9.65 -9.57
N ILE A 149 -0.58 10.77 -8.88
CA ILE A 149 -1.91 11.37 -8.76
C ILE A 149 -2.43 11.80 -10.13
N ASN A 150 -1.63 12.51 -10.92
CA ASN A 150 -2.01 12.92 -12.28
C ASN A 150 -2.38 11.72 -13.17
N ARG A 151 -1.68 10.59 -13.03
CA ARG A 151 -2.01 9.37 -13.77
C ARG A 151 -3.37 8.79 -13.36
N PHE A 152 -3.76 8.90 -12.09
CA PHE A 152 -5.09 8.48 -11.66
C PHE A 152 -6.15 9.51 -12.10
N PHE A 153 -5.85 10.81 -12.02
CA PHE A 153 -6.76 11.89 -12.42
C PHE A 153 -7.05 11.91 -13.93
N SER A 154 -6.19 11.31 -14.77
CA SER A 154 -6.51 11.13 -16.19
C SER A 154 -7.63 10.12 -16.46
N TYR A 155 -8.08 9.36 -15.45
CA TYR A 155 -9.15 8.36 -15.57
C TYR A 155 -10.34 8.64 -14.63
N PHE A 156 -10.11 9.29 -13.49
CA PHE A 156 -11.09 9.44 -12.43
C PHE A 156 -11.16 10.88 -11.92
N ASN A 157 -12.34 11.31 -11.49
CA ASN A 157 -12.53 12.65 -10.96
C ASN A 157 -11.96 12.80 -9.55
N ARG A 158 -11.58 14.02 -9.15
CA ARG A 158 -11.05 14.30 -7.80
C ARG A 158 -12.00 13.86 -6.68
N LYS A 159 -13.32 13.93 -6.90
CA LYS A 159 -14.37 13.48 -5.96
C LYS A 159 -14.24 11.99 -5.59
N ASN A 160 -13.62 11.18 -6.45
CA ASN A 160 -13.41 9.76 -6.20
C ASN A 160 -12.29 9.50 -5.18
N PHE A 161 -11.57 10.52 -4.71
CA PHE A 161 -10.39 10.35 -3.86
C PHE A 161 -10.57 10.98 -2.48
N LEU A 162 -10.27 10.18 -1.46
CA LEU A 162 -9.97 10.65 -0.13
C LEU A 162 -8.45 10.63 0.07
N PHE A 163 -7.86 11.82 0.15
CA PHE A 163 -6.45 11.98 0.51
C PHE A 163 -6.30 12.16 2.02
N LEU A 164 -5.45 11.33 2.62
CA LEU A 164 -5.07 11.35 4.03
C LEU A 164 -3.57 11.65 4.16
N ILE A 165 -3.18 12.30 5.25
CA ILE A 165 -1.81 12.66 5.59
C ILE A 165 -1.38 11.82 6.78
N PHE A 166 -0.34 11.01 6.62
CA PHE A 166 0.08 10.03 7.63
C PHE A 166 0.42 10.67 8.97
N GLU A 167 1.15 11.78 8.94
CA GLU A 167 1.55 12.51 10.14
C GLU A 167 0.35 13.08 10.93
N GLU A 168 -0.74 13.42 10.25
CA GLU A 168 -1.94 14.01 10.87
C GLU A 168 -3.00 12.94 11.16
N ASP A 169 -3.44 12.24 10.12
CA ASP A 169 -4.59 11.32 10.16
C ASP A 169 -4.26 9.95 10.78
N ILE A 170 -2.99 9.53 10.77
CA ILE A 170 -2.58 8.21 11.28
C ILE A 170 -1.78 8.33 12.58
N VAL A 171 -0.91 9.33 12.68
CA VAL A 171 -0.09 9.57 13.88
C VAL A 171 -0.80 10.47 14.88
N GLY A 172 -1.60 11.44 14.43
CA GLY A 172 -2.44 12.26 15.29
C GLY A 172 -3.65 11.50 15.86
N GLU A 173 -4.71 12.25 16.18
CA GLU A 173 -5.91 11.72 16.81
C GLU A 173 -6.78 10.93 15.82
N GLN A 174 -7.14 9.68 16.18
CA GLN A 174 -7.84 8.77 15.27
C GLN A 174 -9.33 9.13 15.06
N LYS A 175 -9.90 10.06 15.85
CA LYS A 175 -11.31 10.46 15.74
C LYS A 175 -11.60 11.09 14.38
N ASP A 176 -10.71 11.96 13.90
CA ASP A 176 -10.82 12.59 12.59
C ASP A 176 -10.72 11.59 11.44
N LEU A 177 -9.87 10.59 11.58
CA LEU A 177 -9.73 9.53 10.58
C LEU A 177 -11.03 8.75 10.40
N LYS A 178 -11.68 8.37 11.51
CA LYS A 178 -12.97 7.65 11.46
C LYS A 178 -14.03 8.50 10.77
N MET A 179 -14.19 9.76 11.17
CA MET A 179 -15.17 10.66 10.59
C MET A 179 -14.95 10.84 9.08
N LYS A 180 -13.70 11.07 8.65
CA LYS A 180 -13.33 11.19 7.23
C LYS A 180 -13.68 9.92 6.44
N LEU A 181 -13.37 8.74 6.96
CA LEU A 181 -13.67 7.47 6.31
C LEU A 181 -15.17 7.18 6.27
N SER A 182 -15.88 7.40 7.38
CA SER A 182 -17.33 7.21 7.50
C SER A 182 -18.09 8.09 6.50
N SER A 183 -17.78 9.39 6.47
CA SER A 183 -18.38 10.33 5.52
C SER A 183 -18.07 9.94 4.07
N PHE A 184 -16.79 9.64 3.78
CA PHE A 184 -16.37 9.35 2.41
C PHE A 184 -16.96 8.04 1.88
N LEU A 185 -17.05 6.98 2.71
CA LEU A 185 -17.58 5.68 2.29
C LEU A 185 -19.09 5.53 2.52
N ASN A 186 -19.72 6.48 3.22
CA ASN A 186 -21.11 6.40 3.66
C ASN A 186 -21.38 5.17 4.55
N ILE A 187 -20.59 5.01 5.61
CA ILE A 187 -20.64 3.89 6.57
C ILE A 187 -20.54 4.40 8.01
N LEU A 188 -20.95 3.58 8.98
CA LEU A 188 -20.72 3.87 10.40
C LEU A 188 -19.45 3.16 10.91
N LEU A 189 -18.55 3.93 11.54
CA LEU A 189 -17.40 3.42 12.27
C LEU A 189 -17.59 3.73 13.76
N GLU A 190 -17.87 2.70 14.56
CA GLU A 190 -18.13 2.82 16.00
C GLU A 190 -16.91 3.36 16.79
N ASP A 191 -17.19 4.03 17.90
CA ASP A 191 -16.18 4.70 18.71
C ASP A 191 -15.31 3.75 19.56
N ASP A 192 -15.85 2.60 19.99
CA ASP A 192 -15.27 1.66 20.96
C ASP A 192 -14.06 0.82 20.47
N LEU A 193 -13.41 1.26 19.40
CA LEU A 193 -12.23 0.57 18.90
C LEU A 193 -11.02 0.94 19.75
N LYS A 194 -10.60 0.00 20.62
CA LYS A 194 -9.28 0.02 21.28
C LYS A 194 -8.22 0.53 20.30
N PRO A 195 -7.30 1.44 20.73
CA PRO A 195 -6.33 2.05 19.85
C PRO A 195 -5.62 0.97 19.05
N ILE A 196 -5.69 1.08 17.72
CA ILE A 196 -5.05 0.11 16.83
C ILE A 196 -3.56 0.14 17.16
N LYS A 197 -3.03 -0.95 17.73
CA LYS A 197 -1.58 -1.08 18.01
C LYS A 197 -0.83 -0.75 16.73
N ARG A 198 -0.03 0.31 16.77
CA ARG A 198 0.80 0.72 15.62
C ARG A 198 1.69 -0.45 15.24
N ASN A 199 1.53 -0.95 14.01
CA ASN A 199 2.34 -2.05 13.50
C ASN A 199 3.80 -1.62 13.44
N GLN A 200 4.59 -2.05 14.43
CA GLN A 200 6.04 -1.99 14.35
C GLN A 200 6.49 -2.92 13.20
N THR A 201 7.53 -2.51 12.49
CA THR A 201 8.02 -3.28 11.34
C THR A 201 8.62 -4.59 11.86
N SER A 202 7.92 -5.70 11.66
CA SER A 202 8.44 -7.04 11.96
C SER A 202 9.58 -7.38 10.99
N SER A 203 10.70 -7.86 11.49
CA SER A 203 11.79 -8.38 10.67
C SER A 203 11.54 -9.84 10.27
N SER A 204 12.27 -10.36 9.29
CA SER A 204 12.22 -11.79 8.96
C SER A 204 13.19 -12.59 9.83
N ARG A 205 12.73 -13.69 10.44
CA ARG A 205 13.55 -14.62 11.23
C ARG A 205 14.57 -15.32 10.34
N PHE A 206 14.15 -15.76 9.16
CA PHE A 206 14.97 -16.39 8.12
C PHE A 206 14.78 -15.70 6.77
N LEU A 207 15.88 -15.20 6.19
CA LEU A 207 15.85 -14.46 4.93
C LEU A 207 15.53 -15.34 3.72
N PHE A 208 15.96 -16.61 3.72
CA PHE A 208 15.70 -17.54 2.63
C PHE A 208 14.21 -17.90 2.50
N ILE A 209 13.51 -18.10 3.62
CA ILE A 209 12.05 -18.32 3.64
C ILE A 209 11.34 -17.09 3.11
N ASN A 210 11.82 -15.88 3.44
CA ASN A 210 11.23 -14.65 2.95
C ASN A 210 11.44 -14.46 1.45
N LYS A 211 12.64 -14.79 0.95
CA LYS A 211 12.96 -14.82 -0.49
C LYS A 211 12.05 -15.82 -1.20
N PHE A 212 11.87 -17.02 -0.63
CA PHE A 212 10.94 -18.01 -1.14
C PHE A 212 9.51 -17.45 -1.16
N ILE A 213 9.01 -16.80 -0.11
CA ILE A 213 7.65 -16.25 -0.08
C ILE A 213 7.44 -15.17 -1.14
N HIS A 214 8.40 -14.25 -1.30
CA HIS A 214 8.16 -13.01 -2.02
C HIS A 214 8.79 -12.91 -3.41
N GLU A 215 9.78 -13.73 -3.73
CA GLU A 215 10.35 -13.82 -5.08
C GLU A 215 9.75 -15.02 -5.84
N TYR A 216 9.87 -14.99 -7.16
CA TYR A 216 9.55 -16.14 -8.00
C TYR A 216 10.55 -17.26 -7.72
N ASN A 217 10.07 -18.48 -7.53
CA ASN A 217 10.90 -19.66 -7.32
C ASN A 217 10.27 -20.86 -8.04
N PRO A 218 11.01 -21.62 -8.87
CA PRO A 218 10.50 -22.78 -9.60
C PRO A 218 9.87 -23.85 -8.69
N ILE A 219 10.33 -23.97 -7.43
CA ILE A 219 9.77 -24.89 -6.43
C ILE A 219 8.30 -24.54 -6.11
N LYS A 220 7.88 -23.27 -6.25
CA LYS A 220 6.46 -22.89 -6.12
C LYS A 220 5.59 -23.53 -7.21
N LYS A 221 6.15 -23.83 -8.38
CA LYS A 221 5.39 -24.50 -9.45
C LYS A 221 5.09 -25.95 -9.04
N ILE A 222 6.08 -26.63 -8.49
CA ILE A 222 6.00 -28.01 -7.98
C ILE A 222 5.02 -28.09 -6.78
N GLY A 223 5.18 -27.23 -5.78
CA GLY A 223 4.25 -27.19 -4.63
C GLY A 223 2.80 -26.84 -5.01
N GLY A 224 2.58 -26.24 -6.18
CA GLY A 224 1.24 -26.01 -6.71
C GLY A 224 0.53 -27.28 -7.17
N PHE A 225 1.27 -28.34 -7.48
CA PHE A 225 0.74 -29.65 -7.84
C PHE A 225 0.19 -30.38 -6.60
N PHE A 226 0.91 -30.31 -5.48
CA PHE A 226 0.52 -30.96 -4.21
C PHE A 226 -0.49 -30.16 -3.38
N LEU A 227 -0.64 -28.85 -3.64
CA LEU A 227 -1.62 -27.97 -3.00
C LEU A 227 -2.47 -27.25 -4.06
N PRO A 228 -3.37 -27.97 -4.75
CA PRO A 228 -4.13 -27.39 -5.86
C PRO A 228 -5.17 -26.36 -5.41
N SER A 229 -5.68 -26.48 -4.18
CA SER A 229 -6.62 -25.50 -3.61
C SER A 229 -5.94 -24.15 -3.37
N LEU A 230 -6.39 -23.12 -4.09
CA LEU A 230 -5.94 -21.74 -3.90
C LEU A 230 -6.15 -21.26 -2.46
N LYS A 231 -7.27 -21.64 -1.83
CA LYS A 231 -7.60 -21.28 -0.44
C LYS A 231 -6.61 -21.91 0.54
N LEU A 232 -6.29 -23.20 0.36
CA LEU A 232 -5.34 -23.91 1.21
C LEU A 232 -3.91 -23.39 1.03
N ARG A 233 -3.47 -23.20 -0.21
CA ARG A 233 -2.16 -22.65 -0.54
C ARG A 233 -1.94 -21.28 0.10
N ARG A 234 -2.97 -20.44 0.12
CA ARG A 234 -2.94 -19.12 0.79
C ARG A 234 -2.81 -19.25 2.30
N LYS A 235 -3.58 -20.15 2.94
CA LYS A 235 -3.44 -20.42 4.38
C LYS A 235 -2.02 -20.85 4.73
N VAL A 236 -1.42 -21.74 3.92
CA VAL A 236 -0.03 -22.18 4.10
C VAL A 236 0.96 -21.03 3.95
N MET A 237 0.85 -20.23 2.88
CA MET A 237 1.75 -19.08 2.68
C MET A 237 1.61 -18.03 3.79
N PHE A 238 0.39 -17.79 4.27
CA PHE A 238 0.12 -16.91 5.39
C PHE A 238 0.78 -17.45 6.67
N PHE A 239 0.61 -18.75 6.97
CA PHE A 239 1.22 -19.40 8.12
C PHE A 239 2.75 -19.34 8.08
N LEU A 240 3.37 -19.69 6.95
CA LEU A 240 4.81 -19.57 6.74
C LEU A 240 5.31 -18.13 6.91
N SER A 241 4.54 -17.15 6.42
CA SER A 241 4.89 -15.74 6.59
C SER A 241 4.84 -15.32 8.06
N ASN A 242 3.91 -15.85 8.85
CA ASN A 242 3.78 -15.56 10.28
C ASN A 242 4.88 -16.25 11.10
N LEU A 243 5.18 -17.52 10.83
CA LEU A 243 6.29 -18.24 11.47
C LEU A 243 7.64 -17.57 11.21
N ASN A 244 7.79 -16.98 10.02
CA ASN A 244 9.02 -16.28 9.65
C ASN A 244 9.08 -14.83 10.14
N ARG A 245 8.10 -14.34 10.93
CA ARG A 245 8.22 -13.04 11.60
C ARG A 245 9.12 -13.18 12.82
N SER A 246 10.11 -12.30 12.93
CA SER A 246 10.97 -12.17 14.11
C SER A 246 10.44 -11.05 15.00
N ASN A 247 10.35 -11.34 16.30
CA ASN A 247 10.03 -10.38 17.35
C ASN A 247 11.26 -9.61 17.87
N LYS A 248 12.48 -9.92 17.39
CA LYS A 248 13.67 -9.15 17.77
C LYS A 248 13.55 -7.72 17.24
N LYS A 249 13.50 -6.74 18.16
CA LYS A 249 13.70 -5.32 17.84
C LYS A 249 15.09 -5.17 17.21
N LYS A 250 15.16 -4.90 15.91
CA LYS A 250 16.40 -4.43 15.28
C LYS A 250 16.52 -2.93 15.52
N GLU A 251 17.75 -2.46 15.70
CA GLU A 251 18.05 -1.03 15.73
C GLU A 251 17.42 -0.34 14.53
N LYS A 252 16.67 0.72 14.82
CA LYS A 252 16.05 1.54 13.82
C LYS A 252 17.16 2.40 13.22
N LYS A 253 17.66 2.02 12.04
CA LYS A 253 18.57 2.90 11.30
C LYS A 253 17.91 4.25 11.14
N GLU A 254 18.56 5.28 11.66
CA GLU A 254 18.10 6.65 11.52
C GLU A 254 18.51 7.18 10.15
N LEU A 255 17.71 8.11 9.64
CA LEU A 255 18.04 8.80 8.41
C LEU A 255 18.91 10.00 8.76
N ASP A 256 20.12 10.01 8.24
CA ASP A 256 21.03 11.14 8.35
C ASP A 256 20.38 12.43 7.80
N ILE A 257 20.53 13.54 8.54
CA ILE A 257 19.89 14.81 8.23
C ILE A 257 20.40 15.41 6.92
N ASN A 258 21.69 15.24 6.61
CA ASN A 258 22.26 15.73 5.35
C ASN A 258 21.66 14.98 4.16
N THR A 259 21.50 13.66 4.30
CA THR A 259 20.81 12.83 3.31
C THR A 259 19.35 13.24 3.17
N TYR A 260 18.65 13.54 4.26
CA TYR A 260 17.27 14.02 4.23
C TYR A 260 17.14 15.33 3.44
N ASN A 261 17.91 16.35 3.83
CA ASN A 261 17.88 17.68 3.20
C ASN A 261 18.21 17.60 1.71
N LYS A 262 19.26 16.84 1.36
CA LYS A 262 19.65 16.63 -0.03
C LYS A 262 18.54 15.98 -0.87
N LEU A 263 17.84 14.98 -0.33
CA LEU A 263 16.72 14.35 -1.05
C LEU A 263 15.52 15.27 -1.17
N MET A 264 15.22 16.07 -0.14
CA MET A 264 14.17 17.09 -0.18
C MET A 264 14.43 18.11 -1.29
N GLU A 265 15.63 18.70 -1.28
CA GLU A 265 16.09 19.70 -2.24
C GLU A 265 16.05 19.18 -3.68
N LEU A 266 16.71 18.04 -3.93
CA LEU A 266 16.90 17.56 -5.30
C LEU A 266 15.64 16.97 -5.93
N TYR A 267 14.73 16.41 -5.13
CA TYR A 267 13.66 15.55 -5.68
C TYR A 267 12.25 15.87 -5.19
N PHE A 268 12.05 16.49 -4.02
CA PHE A 268 10.73 16.48 -3.40
C PHE A 268 10.09 17.85 -3.15
N PHE A 269 10.82 18.96 -2.98
CA PHE A 269 10.17 20.27 -2.74
C PHE A 269 9.18 20.68 -3.85
N ASP A 270 9.60 20.56 -5.11
CA ASP A 270 8.75 20.84 -6.27
C ASP A 270 7.59 19.83 -6.38
N ASP A 271 7.85 18.54 -6.18
CA ASP A 271 6.79 17.51 -6.20
C ASP A 271 5.76 17.70 -5.08
N ILE A 272 6.18 18.11 -3.88
CA ILE A 272 5.29 18.44 -2.76
C ILE A 272 4.41 19.62 -3.13
N SER A 273 4.99 20.69 -3.69
CA SER A 273 4.24 21.89 -4.10
C SER A 273 3.23 21.58 -5.20
N LYS A 274 3.58 20.69 -6.15
CA LYS A 274 2.63 20.17 -7.15
C LYS A 274 1.54 19.31 -6.53
N THR A 275 1.91 18.44 -5.59
CA THR A 275 0.98 17.54 -4.89
C THR A 275 -0.04 18.35 -4.08
N GLU A 276 0.40 19.36 -3.35
CA GLU A 276 -0.41 20.30 -2.55
C GLU A 276 -1.53 20.92 -3.39
N LYS A 277 -1.19 21.41 -4.59
CA LYS A 277 -2.16 21.94 -5.57
C LYS A 277 -3.15 20.87 -6.05
N LEU A 278 -2.65 19.68 -6.43
CA LEU A 278 -3.49 18.59 -6.97
C LEU A 278 -4.51 18.06 -5.96
N ILE A 279 -4.10 17.91 -4.70
CA ILE A 279 -4.97 17.37 -3.66
C ILE A 279 -5.69 18.46 -2.87
N SER A 280 -5.38 19.73 -3.11
CA SER A 280 -5.91 20.92 -2.41
C SER A 280 -5.90 20.73 -0.89
N LYS A 281 -4.74 20.34 -0.35
CA LYS A 281 -4.46 20.22 1.09
C LYS A 281 -3.10 20.82 1.37
N ASP A 282 -2.97 21.51 2.50
CA ASP A 282 -1.69 22.01 2.98
C ASP A 282 -0.72 20.86 3.28
N LEU A 283 0.49 20.95 2.74
CA LEU A 283 1.59 20.01 2.97
C LEU A 283 2.83 20.73 3.53
N SER A 284 2.64 21.93 4.10
CA SER A 284 3.69 22.73 4.75
C SER A 284 4.51 21.93 5.77
N LEU A 285 3.87 21.01 6.51
CA LEU A 285 4.54 20.15 7.50
C LEU A 285 5.63 19.23 6.91
N TRP A 286 5.69 19.08 5.58
CA TRP A 286 6.72 18.31 4.89
C TRP A 286 7.86 19.15 4.34
N LYS A 287 7.68 20.47 4.25
CA LYS A 287 8.66 21.43 3.75
C LYS A 287 9.59 21.86 4.88
#